data_AF-A0A0M3JWD0-F1
#
_entry.id   AF-A0A0M3JWD0-F1
#
_cell.length_a   1.000
_cell.length_b   1.000
_cell.length_c   1.000
_cell.angle_alpha   90.00
_cell.angle_beta   90.00
_cell.angle_gamma   90.00
#
_symmetry.space_group_name_H-M   'P 1'
#
loop_
_entity.id
_entity.type
_entity.pdbx_description
1 polymer ?
#
loop_
_entity_poly.entity_id
_entity_poly.type
_entity_poly.pdbx_seq_one_letter_code
_entity_poly.pdbx_strand_id
1 'polypeptide(L)'
;MQKLFSFAVLIRIITKFYAHDWLSKRPELVVAHNSYRRLVDGVQMRLDGFSPYDGDMLHCAPMLLDVMKPFIDHPNVVFTIFVIFDFIIAELLRMTASIYLKSNETDKPSEHCRICNLVMKLLSAPDFTPNVGIFWYFFTEVFNHFRLFFLWVFQLNVFVYLFPLTLTLRSNAFLLLHQFLILLSVFASYPTMTDSAIYLSLLPIFLSLHKYARWTLVIAVTWATCVVLLPVMWRMWIVSGSGNANFYFAVTLCYSMAQIFLMTDLIYSNLRKKATMERGSIAQTDTAVFVFK
;
A
#
# COMPACT_ATOMS: atom_id res chain seq x y z
N MET A 1 19.65 -4.25 23.65
CA MET A 1 19.42 -3.36 22.48
C MET A 1 20.20 -2.05 22.57
N GLN A 2 20.15 -1.27 23.66
CA GLN A 2 20.87 0.02 23.76
C GLN A 2 22.38 -0.07 23.42
N LYS A 3 23.09 -1.08 23.94
CA LYS A 3 24.52 -1.30 23.62
C LYS A 3 24.80 -1.56 22.13
N LEU A 4 23.86 -2.17 21.41
CA LEU A 4 23.99 -2.48 19.98
C LEU A 4 23.83 -1.22 19.12
N PHE A 5 22.90 -0.33 19.49
CA PHE A 5 22.68 0.94 18.79
C PHE A 5 23.82 1.92 19.02
N SER A 6 24.33 2.01 20.26
CA SER A 6 25.53 2.80 20.56
C SER A 6 26.74 2.30 19.76
N PHE A 7 26.86 0.99 19.57
CA PHE A 7 27.90 0.38 18.74
C PHE A 7 27.72 0.69 17.24
N ALA A 8 26.49 0.68 16.72
CA ALA A 8 26.20 1.05 15.33
C ALA A 8 26.50 2.53 15.04
N VAL A 9 26.16 3.44 15.96
CA VAL A 9 26.52 4.86 15.86
C VAL A 9 28.04 5.04 15.87
N LEU A 10 28.74 4.32 16.75
CA LEU A 10 30.20 4.31 16.81
C LEU A 10 30.81 3.85 15.48
N ILE A 11 30.32 2.74 14.91
CA ILE A 11 30.76 2.27 13.58
C ILE A 11 30.53 3.36 12.54
N ARG A 12 29.37 4.02 12.51
CA ARG A 12 29.05 5.05 11.52
C ARG A 12 29.99 6.26 11.60
N ILE A 13 30.37 6.65 12.82
CA ILE A 13 31.36 7.70 13.08
C ILE A 13 32.75 7.24 12.59
N ILE A 14 33.18 6.02 12.94
CA ILE A 14 34.46 5.46 12.49
C ILE A 14 34.51 5.37 10.96
N THR A 15 33.45 4.89 10.32
CA THR A 15 33.32 4.80 8.86
C THR A 15 33.45 6.17 8.22
N LYS A 16 32.86 7.22 8.80
CA LYS A 16 33.00 8.59 8.31
C LYS A 16 34.45 9.08 8.34
N PHE A 17 35.19 8.81 9.42
CA PHE A 17 36.56 9.30 9.55
C PHE A 17 37.59 8.48 8.78
N TYR A 18 37.42 7.16 8.68
CA TYR A 18 38.46 6.27 8.14
C TYR A 18 38.13 5.64 6.79
N ALA A 19 36.86 5.51 6.42
CA ALA A 19 36.44 4.76 5.24
C ALA A 19 35.63 5.59 4.22
N HIS A 20 35.30 6.85 4.53
CA HIS A 20 34.45 7.68 3.67
C HIS A 20 35.04 7.88 2.26
N ASP A 21 36.32 8.25 2.17
CA ASP A 21 36.99 8.50 0.89
C ASP A 21 37.08 7.26 0.01
N TRP A 22 37.12 6.08 0.63
CA TRP A 22 37.17 4.81 -0.06
C TRP A 22 35.77 4.34 -0.48
N LEU A 23 34.78 4.45 0.41
CA LEU A 23 33.41 4.02 0.17
C LEU A 23 32.66 4.92 -0.82
N SER A 24 32.90 6.24 -0.79
CA SER A 24 32.26 7.20 -1.69
C SER A 24 32.60 7.01 -3.17
N LYS A 25 33.68 6.29 -3.46
CA LYS A 25 34.16 5.97 -4.81
C LYS A 25 33.62 4.64 -5.34
N ARG A 26 32.86 3.88 -4.54
CA ARG A 26 32.34 2.57 -4.91
C ARG A 26 30.98 2.71 -5.60
N PRO A 27 30.90 2.52 -6.93
CA PRO A 27 29.62 2.57 -7.64
C PRO A 27 28.66 1.46 -7.19
N GLU A 28 29.15 0.38 -6.60
CA GLU A 28 28.33 -0.74 -6.11
C GLU A 28 27.50 -0.37 -4.88
N LEU A 29 27.95 0.62 -4.10
CA LEU A 29 27.28 1.08 -2.88
C LEU A 29 26.34 2.26 -3.13
N VAL A 30 26.23 2.72 -4.38
CA VAL A 30 25.53 3.94 -4.77
C VAL A 30 24.58 3.65 -5.92
N VAL A 31 23.29 3.60 -5.63
CA VAL A 31 22.22 3.42 -6.64
C VAL A 31 21.71 4.78 -7.09
N ALA A 32 21.21 4.87 -8.33
CA ALA A 32 20.69 6.10 -8.95
C ALA A 32 19.68 6.87 -8.07
N HIS A 33 18.87 6.16 -7.27
CA HIS A 33 17.90 6.76 -6.35
C HIS A 33 18.49 7.24 -5.01
N ASN A 34 19.63 6.70 -4.55
CA ASN A 34 20.19 6.96 -3.21
C ASN A 34 21.57 7.63 -3.25
N SER A 35 21.96 8.20 -4.39
CA SER A 35 23.27 8.83 -4.55
C SER A 35 23.27 10.27 -4.03
N TYR A 36 23.93 10.49 -2.88
CA TYR A 36 24.16 11.85 -2.37
C TYR A 36 24.94 12.72 -3.35
N ARG A 37 25.91 12.15 -4.07
CA ARG A 37 26.70 12.88 -5.08
C ARG A 37 25.81 13.41 -6.21
N ARG A 38 24.94 12.56 -6.78
CA ARG A 38 24.00 13.00 -7.83
C ARG A 38 22.99 14.02 -7.31
N LEU A 39 22.59 13.92 -6.04
CA LEU A 39 21.72 14.91 -5.41
C LEU A 39 22.39 16.28 -5.33
N VAL A 40 23.66 16.34 -4.93
CA VAL A 40 24.46 17.58 -4.92
C VAL A 40 24.57 18.14 -6.33
N ASP A 41 24.96 17.30 -7.30
CA ASP A 41 25.08 17.72 -8.70
C ASP A 41 23.74 18.22 -9.27
N GLY A 42 22.63 17.56 -8.93
CA GLY A 42 21.28 17.94 -9.36
C GLY A 42 20.78 19.25 -8.75
N VAL A 43 21.12 19.56 -7.50
CA VAL A 43 20.83 20.89 -6.93
C VAL A 43 21.67 21.97 -7.59
N GLN A 44 22.94 21.69 -7.88
CA GLN A 44 23.82 22.64 -8.53
C GLN A 44 23.34 22.97 -9.95
N MET A 45 22.95 21.97 -10.74
CA MET A 45 22.35 22.19 -12.06
C MET A 45 21.12 23.08 -12.01
N ARG A 46 20.26 22.87 -11.00
CA ARG A 46 19.06 23.70 -10.80
C ARG A 46 19.38 25.13 -10.38
N LEU A 47 20.47 25.34 -9.65
CA LEU A 47 21.00 26.67 -9.33
C LEU A 47 21.53 27.37 -10.59
N ASP A 48 22.17 26.63 -11.48
CA ASP A 48 22.72 27.12 -12.74
C ASP A 48 21.67 27.34 -13.85
N GLY A 49 20.39 27.09 -13.54
CA GLY A 49 19.26 27.29 -14.46
C GLY A 49 19.01 26.14 -15.44
N PHE A 50 19.69 25.01 -15.28
CA PHE A 50 19.46 23.79 -16.04
C PHE A 50 18.47 22.87 -15.32
N SER A 51 17.67 22.12 -16.09
CA SER A 51 16.79 21.09 -15.52
C SER A 51 17.61 19.84 -15.19
N PRO A 52 17.65 19.40 -13.91
CA PRO A 52 18.37 18.18 -13.51
C PRO A 52 17.77 16.89 -14.10
N TYR A 53 16.60 16.99 -14.73
CA TYR A 53 15.81 15.89 -15.29
C TYR A 53 15.95 15.76 -16.81
N ASP A 54 16.65 16.69 -17.48
CA ASP A 54 16.80 16.68 -18.94
C ASP A 54 17.77 15.59 -19.45
N GLY A 55 18.15 14.63 -18.58
CA GLY A 55 18.97 13.47 -18.89
C GLY A 55 18.85 12.35 -17.84
N ASP A 56 19.61 11.26 -18.00
CA ASP A 56 19.58 10.07 -17.11
C ASP A 56 20.35 10.25 -15.78
N MET A 57 20.54 11.50 -15.36
CA MET A 57 21.44 11.84 -14.27
C MET A 57 20.76 11.73 -12.90
N LEU A 58 19.52 12.20 -12.77
CA LEU A 58 18.81 12.30 -11.50
C LEU A 58 17.39 11.70 -11.57
N HIS A 59 17.11 10.72 -10.71
CA HIS A 59 15.80 10.07 -10.57
C HIS A 59 15.27 10.26 -9.14
N CYS A 60 14.99 11.50 -8.73
CA CYS A 60 14.39 11.76 -7.40
C CYS A 60 13.28 12.82 -7.48
N ALA A 61 12.46 12.92 -6.45
CA ALA A 61 11.34 13.86 -6.43
C ALA A 61 11.84 15.33 -6.46
N PRO A 62 11.27 16.22 -7.31
CA PRO A 62 11.73 17.61 -7.42
C PRO A 62 11.74 18.40 -6.11
N MET A 63 10.81 18.10 -5.20
CA MET A 63 10.73 18.72 -3.88
C MET A 63 11.94 18.39 -2.99
N LEU A 64 12.57 17.23 -3.18
CA LEU A 64 13.75 16.83 -2.41
C LEU A 64 14.93 17.76 -2.69
N LEU A 65 15.07 18.24 -3.93
CA LEU A 65 16.11 19.21 -4.31
C LEU A 65 15.94 20.52 -3.54
N ASP A 66 14.69 21.01 -3.44
CA ASP A 66 14.38 22.26 -2.74
C ASP A 66 14.62 22.15 -1.22
N VAL A 67 14.31 20.99 -0.63
CA VAL A 67 14.55 20.72 0.80
C VAL A 67 16.03 20.55 1.10
N MET A 68 16.80 19.93 0.20
CA MET A 68 18.23 19.64 0.41
C MET A 68 19.14 20.82 0.07
N LYS A 69 18.68 21.74 -0.78
CA LYS A 69 19.39 22.96 -1.19
C LYS A 69 20.12 23.70 -0.05
N PRO A 70 19.50 24.03 1.10
CA PRO A 70 20.19 24.76 2.17
C PRO A 70 21.23 23.93 2.94
N PHE A 71 21.27 22.61 2.77
CA PHE A 71 22.12 21.72 3.57
C PHE A 71 23.31 21.15 2.78
N ILE A 72 23.32 21.28 1.46
CA ILE A 72 24.32 20.66 0.58
C ILE A 72 25.74 21.17 0.83
N ASP A 73 25.90 22.45 1.12
CA ASP A 73 27.18 23.08 1.45
C ASP A 73 27.71 22.67 2.85
N HIS A 74 26.91 21.94 3.61
CA HIS A 74 27.21 21.53 4.98
C HIS A 74 27.11 20.01 5.13
N PRO A 75 28.05 19.22 4.54
CA PRO A 75 28.01 17.76 4.56
C PRO A 75 28.08 17.18 5.99
N ASN A 76 28.68 17.91 6.92
CA ASN A 76 28.70 17.54 8.33
C ASN A 76 27.32 17.67 8.98
N VAL A 77 26.54 18.69 8.62
CA VAL A 77 25.16 18.87 9.10
C VAL A 77 24.26 17.77 8.55
N VAL A 78 24.39 17.48 7.25
CA VAL A 78 23.65 16.37 6.61
C VAL A 78 23.94 15.04 7.29
N PHE A 79 25.22 14.72 7.53
CA PHE A 79 25.59 13.51 8.27
C PHE A 79 24.98 13.45 9.68
N THR A 80 25.03 14.56 10.42
CA THR A 80 24.44 14.63 11.77
C THR A 80 22.93 14.40 11.72
N ILE A 81 22.23 14.98 10.75
CA ILE A 81 20.80 14.77 10.51
C ILE A 81 20.51 13.28 10.25
N PHE A 82 21.30 12.61 9.40
CA PHE A 82 21.16 11.17 9.14
C PHE A 82 21.42 10.32 10.39
N VAL A 83 22.40 10.67 11.21
CA VAL A 83 22.65 9.96 12.49
C VAL A 83 21.49 10.15 13.47
N ILE A 84 20.90 11.36 13.54
CA ILE A 84 19.73 11.63 14.37
C ILE A 84 18.53 10.82 13.89
N PHE A 85 18.26 10.78 12.58
CA PHE A 85 17.16 9.98 12.03
C PHE A 85 17.33 8.49 12.31
N ASP A 86 18.52 7.93 12.10
CA ASP A 86 18.82 6.54 12.45
C ASP A 86 18.57 6.26 13.94
N PHE A 87 18.94 7.18 14.83
CA PHE A 87 18.69 7.06 16.27
C PHE A 87 17.20 7.10 16.62
N ILE A 88 16.44 8.03 16.01
CA ILE A 88 14.99 8.13 16.19
C ILE A 88 14.31 6.84 15.71
N ILE A 89 14.66 6.35 14.52
CA ILE A 89 14.11 5.12 13.96
C ILE A 89 14.43 3.92 14.88
N ALA A 90 15.67 3.83 15.37
CA ALA A 90 16.09 2.81 16.32
C ALA A 90 15.27 2.85 17.61
N GLU A 91 15.01 4.04 18.17
CA GLU A 91 14.26 4.19 19.40
C GLU A 91 12.77 3.87 19.21
N LEU A 92 12.19 4.28 18.08
CA LEU A 92 10.81 3.90 17.70
C LEU A 92 10.67 2.39 17.53
N LEU A 93 11.62 1.73 16.87
CA LEU A 93 11.66 0.28 16.74
C LEU A 93 11.81 -0.40 18.10
N ARG A 94 12.68 0.13 18.99
CA ARG A 94 12.84 -0.38 20.36
C ARG A 94 11.55 -0.26 21.17
N MET A 95 10.88 0.90 21.12
CA MET A 95 9.61 1.13 21.79
C MET A 95 8.55 0.15 21.28
N THR A 96 8.38 0.06 19.96
CA THR A 96 7.43 -0.86 19.32
C THR A 96 7.71 -2.32 19.70
N ALA A 97 8.96 -2.74 19.63
CA ALA A 97 9.38 -4.09 20.03
C ALA A 97 9.15 -4.34 21.53
N SER A 98 9.38 -3.36 22.39
CA SER A 98 9.15 -3.50 23.84
C SER A 98 7.66 -3.58 24.19
N ILE A 99 6.82 -2.81 23.49
CA ILE A 99 5.35 -2.88 23.62
C ILE A 99 4.85 -4.24 23.14
N TYR A 100 5.35 -4.70 21.99
CA TYR A 100 5.03 -6.01 21.42
C TYR A 100 5.49 -7.18 22.31
N LEU A 101 6.68 -7.10 22.91
CA LEU A 101 7.19 -8.12 23.82
C LEU A 101 6.42 -8.14 25.13
N LYS A 102 6.06 -6.97 25.67
CA LYS A 102 5.26 -6.86 26.90
C LYS A 102 3.82 -7.32 26.70
N SER A 103 3.25 -7.16 25.49
CA SER A 103 1.94 -7.71 25.16
C SER A 103 1.95 -9.23 24.91
N ASN A 104 3.10 -9.81 24.57
CA ASN A 104 3.26 -11.23 24.22
C ASN A 104 4.06 -12.05 25.26
N GLU A 105 4.30 -11.55 26.47
CA GLU A 105 5.05 -12.25 27.51
C GLU A 105 4.35 -13.50 28.08
N THR A 106 3.10 -13.75 27.70
CA THR A 106 2.32 -14.92 28.16
C THR A 106 2.53 -16.20 27.34
N ASP A 107 3.20 -16.18 26.18
CA ASP A 107 3.47 -17.44 25.46
C ASP A 107 4.61 -17.29 24.43
N LYS A 108 5.73 -18.02 24.61
CA LYS A 108 6.86 -18.01 23.65
C LYS A 108 6.95 -19.33 22.87
N PRO A 109 6.21 -19.49 21.77
CA PRO A 109 6.52 -20.50 20.76
C PRO A 109 7.71 -20.07 19.87
N SER A 110 8.41 -21.04 19.27
CA SER A 110 9.54 -20.86 18.35
C SER A 110 9.20 -19.97 17.13
N GLU A 111 10.19 -19.29 16.52
CA GLU A 111 9.99 -18.36 15.39
C GLU A 111 9.16 -18.95 14.22
N HIS A 112 9.36 -20.23 13.90
CA HIS A 112 8.57 -20.95 12.89
C HIS A 112 7.11 -21.14 13.34
N CYS A 113 6.90 -21.44 14.62
CA CYS A 113 5.57 -21.54 15.21
C CYS A 113 4.88 -20.18 15.28
N ARG A 114 5.61 -19.06 15.40
CA ARG A 114 5.03 -17.71 15.30
C ARG A 114 4.51 -17.39 13.91
N ILE A 115 5.29 -17.68 12.87
CA ILE A 115 4.86 -17.47 11.48
C ILE A 115 3.69 -18.39 11.15
N CYS A 116 3.78 -19.67 11.51
CA CYS A 116 2.65 -20.59 11.38
C CYS A 116 1.43 -20.10 12.15
N ASN A 117 1.57 -19.64 13.39
CA ASN A 117 0.43 -19.13 14.16
C ASN A 117 -0.14 -17.84 13.58
N LEU A 118 0.68 -16.95 13.02
CA LEU A 118 0.20 -15.75 12.32
C LEU A 118 -0.57 -16.11 11.06
N VAL A 119 -0.02 -16.98 10.21
CA VAL A 119 -0.66 -17.45 8.98
C VAL A 119 -1.93 -18.24 9.31
N MET A 120 -1.87 -19.12 10.31
CA MET A 120 -3.03 -19.87 10.80
C MET A 120 -4.07 -18.97 11.43
N LYS A 121 -3.69 -17.88 12.12
CA LYS A 121 -4.64 -16.90 12.69
C LYS A 121 -5.29 -16.04 11.61
N LEU A 122 -4.54 -15.69 10.56
CA LEU A 122 -5.06 -14.97 9.39
C LEU A 122 -6.05 -15.83 8.61
N LEU A 123 -5.72 -17.11 8.40
CA LEU A 123 -6.57 -18.09 7.72
C LEU A 123 -7.78 -18.47 8.56
N SER A 124 -7.58 -18.81 9.84
CA SER A 124 -8.66 -19.28 10.74
C SER A 124 -9.59 -18.15 11.20
N ALA A 125 -9.19 -16.89 11.03
CA ALA A 125 -9.94 -15.68 11.36
C ALA A 125 -10.80 -15.80 12.65
N PRO A 126 -10.18 -16.07 13.82
CA PRO A 126 -10.94 -16.43 15.03
C PRO A 126 -11.61 -15.23 15.73
N ASP A 127 -11.18 -13.99 15.44
CA ASP A 127 -11.62 -12.80 16.15
C ASP A 127 -12.68 -12.05 15.31
N PHE A 128 -13.97 -12.15 15.64
CA PHE A 128 -15.03 -11.45 14.89
C PHE A 128 -15.25 -10.00 15.34
N THR A 129 -14.17 -9.34 15.76
CA THR A 129 -14.26 -7.94 16.15
C THR A 129 -14.68 -7.07 14.96
N PRO A 130 -15.60 -6.11 15.18
CA PRO A 130 -16.10 -5.27 14.10
C PRO A 130 -14.97 -4.55 13.37
N ASN A 131 -14.94 -4.69 12.06
CA ASN A 131 -13.94 -4.06 11.19
C ASN A 131 -14.60 -3.53 9.90
N VAL A 132 -13.82 -3.07 8.93
CA VAL A 132 -14.33 -2.50 7.67
C VAL A 132 -14.66 -3.60 6.65
N GLY A 133 -14.23 -4.83 6.89
CA GLY A 133 -14.39 -5.97 6.00
C GLY A 133 -15.74 -6.67 6.14
N ILE A 134 -15.96 -7.63 5.24
CA ILE A 134 -17.19 -8.41 5.18
C ILE A 134 -17.18 -9.57 6.20
N PHE A 135 -15.99 -10.03 6.60
CA PHE A 135 -15.81 -11.25 7.38
C PHE A 135 -16.49 -11.21 8.75
N TRP A 136 -16.27 -10.16 9.55
CA TRP A 136 -16.68 -10.14 10.95
C TRP A 136 -18.18 -10.39 11.11
N TYR A 137 -19.01 -9.69 10.33
CA TYR A 137 -20.47 -9.77 10.44
C TYR A 137 -21.02 -11.05 9.80
N PHE A 138 -20.46 -11.49 8.67
CA PHE A 138 -20.89 -12.73 8.04
C PHE A 138 -20.65 -13.94 8.96
N PHE A 139 -19.47 -14.02 9.58
CA PHE A 139 -19.13 -15.13 10.46
C PHE A 139 -19.76 -15.07 11.85
N THR A 140 -20.28 -13.91 12.29
CA THR A 140 -21.13 -13.84 13.50
C THR A 140 -22.52 -14.43 13.27
N GLU A 141 -23.06 -14.30 12.06
CA GLU A 141 -24.41 -14.79 11.71
C GLU A 141 -24.42 -16.27 11.29
N VAL A 142 -23.29 -16.79 10.80
CA VAL A 142 -23.18 -18.18 10.35
C VAL A 142 -23.10 -19.16 11.52
N PHE A 143 -23.90 -20.23 11.44
CA PHE A 143 -23.84 -21.32 12.41
C PHE A 143 -22.44 -21.94 12.52
N ASN A 144 -22.03 -22.23 13.75
CA ASN A 144 -20.73 -22.83 14.07
C ASN A 144 -20.38 -24.06 13.22
N HIS A 145 -21.39 -24.89 12.88
CA HIS A 145 -21.20 -26.10 12.07
C HIS A 145 -20.73 -25.81 10.64
N PHE A 146 -21.21 -24.72 10.01
CA PHE A 146 -20.89 -24.38 8.62
C PHE A 146 -19.72 -23.40 8.51
N ARG A 147 -19.23 -22.86 9.61
CA ARG A 147 -18.17 -21.84 9.62
C ARG A 147 -16.90 -22.28 8.88
N LEU A 148 -16.45 -23.53 9.08
CA LEU A 148 -15.27 -24.05 8.40
C LEU A 148 -15.44 -24.06 6.88
N PHE A 149 -16.62 -24.49 6.40
CA PHE A 149 -16.94 -24.52 4.98
C PHE A 149 -16.86 -23.11 4.36
N PHE A 150 -17.54 -22.14 4.97
CA PHE A 150 -17.53 -20.77 4.46
C PHE A 150 -16.15 -20.11 4.54
N LEU A 151 -15.36 -20.45 5.56
CA LEU A 151 -13.98 -19.98 5.67
C LEU A 151 -13.16 -20.42 4.45
N TRP A 152 -13.24 -21.69 4.06
CA TRP A 152 -12.57 -22.18 2.85
C TRP A 152 -13.07 -21.49 1.60
N VAL A 153 -14.38 -21.26 1.47
CA VAL A 153 -14.96 -20.56 0.31
C VAL A 153 -14.38 -19.14 0.19
N PHE A 154 -14.37 -18.37 1.28
CA PHE A 154 -13.85 -17.00 1.28
C PHE A 154 -12.34 -16.95 0.97
N GLN A 155 -11.54 -17.85 1.56
CA GLN A 155 -10.10 -17.90 1.32
C GLN A 155 -9.76 -18.34 -0.12
N LEU A 156 -10.48 -19.33 -0.66
CA LEU A 156 -10.27 -19.83 -2.02
C LEU A 156 -10.65 -18.80 -3.09
N ASN A 157 -11.66 -17.95 -2.84
CA ASN A 157 -12.10 -16.93 -3.79
C ASN A 157 -10.95 -16.00 -4.21
N VAL A 158 -10.05 -15.61 -3.29
CA VAL A 158 -8.87 -14.82 -3.64
C VAL A 158 -8.06 -15.50 -4.74
N PHE A 159 -7.74 -16.78 -4.55
CA PHE A 159 -6.94 -17.56 -5.50
C PHE A 159 -7.63 -17.76 -6.85
N VAL A 160 -8.95 -17.94 -6.85
CA VAL A 160 -9.74 -18.09 -8.09
C VAL A 160 -9.64 -16.84 -8.96
N TYR A 161 -9.63 -15.64 -8.37
CA TYR A 161 -9.48 -14.39 -9.12
C TYR A 161 -8.03 -14.06 -9.50
N LEU A 162 -7.02 -14.56 -8.77
CA LEU A 162 -5.60 -14.30 -9.07
C LEU A 162 -5.20 -14.78 -10.47
N PHE A 163 -5.58 -16.01 -10.83
CA PHE A 163 -5.17 -16.65 -12.08
C PHE A 163 -5.68 -15.92 -13.35
N PRO A 164 -6.99 -15.69 -13.55
CA PRO A 164 -7.50 -15.03 -14.75
C PRO A 164 -7.01 -13.57 -14.85
N LEU A 165 -6.86 -12.89 -13.72
CA LEU A 165 -6.38 -11.51 -13.69
C LEU A 165 -4.92 -11.39 -14.14
N THR A 166 -4.07 -12.32 -13.69
CA THR A 166 -2.66 -12.40 -14.14
C THR A 166 -2.56 -12.63 -15.65
N LEU A 167 -3.36 -13.54 -16.19
CA LEU A 167 -3.35 -13.83 -17.63
C LEU A 167 -3.83 -12.64 -18.46
N THR A 168 -4.92 -12.00 -18.03
CA THR A 168 -5.56 -10.89 -18.76
C THR A 168 -4.68 -9.63 -18.77
N LEU A 169 -4.02 -9.32 -17.64
CA LEU A 169 -3.28 -8.08 -17.45
C LEU A 169 -1.75 -8.24 -17.52
N ARG A 170 -1.24 -9.39 -17.98
CA ARG A 170 0.21 -9.67 -18.11
C ARG A 170 1.02 -8.59 -18.83
N SER A 171 0.38 -7.84 -19.74
CA SER A 171 1.07 -6.79 -20.51
C SER A 171 1.23 -5.46 -19.74
N ASN A 172 0.48 -5.25 -18.64
CA ASN A 172 0.51 -4.03 -17.84
C ASN A 172 0.71 -4.37 -16.36
N ALA A 173 1.96 -4.58 -15.94
CA ALA A 173 2.31 -5.00 -14.59
C ALA A 173 1.80 -4.04 -13.48
N PHE A 174 1.83 -2.72 -13.74
CA PHE A 174 1.33 -1.72 -12.79
C PHE A 174 -0.18 -1.82 -12.54
N LEU A 175 -0.96 -2.06 -13.60
CA LEU A 175 -2.41 -2.24 -13.45
C LEU A 175 -2.69 -3.55 -12.72
N LEU A 176 -1.98 -4.62 -13.05
CA LEU A 176 -2.09 -5.91 -12.36
C LEU A 176 -1.84 -5.77 -10.85
N LEU A 177 -0.75 -5.10 -10.45
CA LEU A 177 -0.45 -4.82 -9.05
C LEU A 177 -1.60 -4.07 -8.36
N HIS A 178 -2.11 -3.00 -8.99
CA HIS A 178 -3.22 -2.22 -8.45
C HIS A 178 -4.49 -3.08 -8.26
N GLN A 179 -4.82 -3.94 -9.24
CA GLN A 179 -5.96 -4.84 -9.13
C GLN A 179 -5.79 -5.86 -7.99
N PHE A 180 -4.57 -6.37 -7.76
CA PHE A 180 -4.30 -7.26 -6.62
C PHE A 180 -4.43 -6.57 -5.27
N LEU A 181 -4.00 -5.30 -5.16
CA LEU A 181 -4.16 -4.54 -3.91
C LEU A 181 -5.65 -4.36 -3.57
N ILE A 182 -6.50 -4.08 -4.55
CA ILE A 182 -7.95 -4.00 -4.34
C ILE A 182 -8.51 -5.38 -3.96
N LEU A 183 -8.14 -6.44 -4.68
CA LEU A 183 -8.61 -7.80 -4.41
C LEU A 183 -8.25 -8.25 -2.98
N LEU A 184 -7.02 -7.98 -2.53
CA LEU A 184 -6.59 -8.25 -1.17
C LEU A 184 -7.38 -7.44 -0.14
N SER A 185 -7.66 -6.16 -0.40
CA SER A 185 -8.45 -5.33 0.52
C SER A 185 -9.90 -5.80 0.66
N VAL A 186 -10.53 -6.26 -0.43
CA VAL A 186 -11.93 -6.74 -0.41
C VAL A 186 -12.06 -8.07 0.34
N PHE A 187 -11.13 -9.00 0.10
CA PHE A 187 -11.22 -10.37 0.60
C PHE A 187 -10.35 -10.66 1.83
N ALA A 188 -9.59 -9.70 2.35
CA ALA A 188 -8.85 -9.88 3.59
C ALA A 188 -9.81 -10.14 4.76
N SER A 189 -9.40 -11.01 5.69
CA SER A 189 -10.14 -11.29 6.93
C SER A 189 -10.25 -10.06 7.84
N TYR A 190 -9.25 -9.19 7.81
CA TYR A 190 -9.12 -8.01 8.69
C TYR A 190 -8.63 -6.78 7.93
N PRO A 191 -9.43 -6.23 6.99
CA PRO A 191 -9.00 -5.09 6.20
C PRO A 191 -9.09 -3.79 7.01
N THR A 192 -8.20 -2.88 6.72
CA THR A 192 -8.14 -1.54 7.30
C THR A 192 -8.44 -0.47 6.25
N MET A 193 -8.80 0.74 6.69
CA MET A 193 -8.90 1.90 5.79
C MET A 193 -7.57 2.31 5.17
N THR A 194 -6.45 1.90 5.77
CA THR A 194 -5.13 2.18 5.23
C THR A 194 -4.88 1.38 3.95
N ASP A 195 -5.39 0.15 3.89
CA ASP A 195 -5.25 -0.71 2.71
C ASP A 195 -5.88 -0.07 1.47
N SER A 196 -6.97 0.70 1.66
CA SER A 196 -7.58 1.46 0.59
C SER A 196 -6.86 2.74 0.20
N ALA A 197 -6.30 3.45 1.18
CA ALA A 197 -5.49 4.62 0.89
C ALA A 197 -4.32 4.29 -0.06
N ILE A 198 -3.72 3.10 0.09
CA ILE A 198 -2.60 2.67 -0.76
C ILE A 198 -3.01 2.60 -2.23
N TYR A 199 -4.04 1.84 -2.59
CA TYR A 199 -4.41 1.72 -4.02
C TYR A 199 -5.07 3.00 -4.55
N LEU A 200 -5.78 3.78 -3.70
CA LEU A 200 -6.34 5.07 -4.11
C LEU A 200 -5.23 6.08 -4.44
N SER A 201 -4.11 6.07 -3.70
CA SER A 201 -2.96 6.94 -3.99
C SER A 201 -2.30 6.65 -5.34
N LEU A 202 -2.46 5.42 -5.86
CA LEU A 202 -1.92 4.99 -7.15
C LEU A 202 -2.86 5.31 -8.33
N LEU A 203 -4.09 5.77 -8.09
CA LEU A 203 -5.05 6.10 -9.16
C LEU A 203 -4.54 7.15 -10.19
N PRO A 204 -3.77 8.19 -9.82
CA PRO A 204 -3.27 9.17 -10.78
C PRO A 204 -2.40 8.57 -11.89
N ILE A 205 -1.76 7.41 -11.66
CA ILE A 205 -0.99 6.70 -12.68
C ILE A 205 -1.90 6.27 -13.85
N PHE A 206 -3.18 6.04 -13.59
CA PHE A 206 -4.16 5.56 -14.56
C PHE A 206 -5.03 6.66 -15.17
N LEU A 207 -4.61 7.94 -15.10
CA LEU A 207 -5.34 9.06 -15.71
C LEU A 207 -5.65 8.84 -17.21
N SER A 208 -4.76 8.16 -17.95
CA SER A 208 -5.01 7.84 -19.36
C SER A 208 -6.17 6.86 -19.59
N LEU A 209 -6.54 6.06 -18.57
CA LEU A 209 -7.67 5.13 -18.62
C LEU A 209 -8.99 5.83 -18.26
N HIS A 210 -8.94 6.93 -17.52
CA HIS A 210 -10.13 7.65 -17.05
C HIS A 210 -11.06 8.08 -18.20
N LYS A 211 -10.51 8.37 -19.39
CA LYS A 211 -11.31 8.70 -20.60
C LYS A 211 -12.30 7.59 -21.00
N TYR A 212 -12.00 6.33 -20.67
CA TYR A 212 -12.79 5.16 -21.06
C TYR A 212 -13.71 4.65 -19.96
N ALA A 213 -13.57 5.19 -18.75
CA ALA A 213 -14.32 4.83 -17.55
C ALA A 213 -15.79 5.24 -17.66
N ARG A 214 -16.70 4.41 -17.15
CA ARG A 214 -18.16 4.64 -17.25
C ARG A 214 -18.77 5.03 -15.91
N TRP A 215 -18.27 4.45 -14.82
CA TRP A 215 -18.93 4.50 -13.51
C TRP A 215 -18.25 5.43 -12.51
N THR A 216 -17.33 6.29 -12.96
CA THR A 216 -16.47 7.09 -12.08
C THR A 216 -17.25 7.98 -11.11
N LEU A 217 -18.31 8.66 -11.57
CA LEU A 217 -19.13 9.51 -10.69
C LEU A 217 -19.79 8.67 -9.59
N VAL A 218 -20.41 7.56 -9.97
CA VAL A 218 -21.08 6.65 -9.04
C VAL A 218 -20.11 6.12 -7.99
N ILE A 219 -18.91 5.69 -8.42
CA ILE A 219 -17.86 5.20 -7.54
C ILE A 219 -17.42 6.32 -6.57
N ALA A 220 -17.13 7.52 -7.08
CA ALA A 220 -16.65 8.64 -6.27
C ALA A 220 -17.67 9.08 -5.21
N VAL A 221 -18.95 9.20 -5.59
CA VAL A 221 -20.03 9.55 -4.65
C VAL A 221 -20.22 8.44 -3.62
N THR A 222 -20.25 7.18 -4.04
CA THR A 222 -20.40 6.05 -3.10
C THR A 222 -19.25 6.02 -2.09
N TRP A 223 -18.01 6.23 -2.55
CA TRP A 223 -16.85 6.35 -1.65
C TRP A 223 -16.97 7.52 -0.67
N ALA A 224 -17.30 8.71 -1.16
CA ALA A 224 -17.47 9.89 -0.32
C ALA A 224 -18.55 9.67 0.76
N THR A 225 -19.68 9.05 0.37
CA THR A 225 -20.74 8.72 1.33
C THR A 225 -20.29 7.68 2.35
N CYS A 226 -19.54 6.64 1.96
CA CYS A 226 -19.03 5.62 2.89
C CYS A 226 -18.05 6.21 3.91
N VAL A 227 -17.15 7.09 3.50
CA VAL A 227 -16.17 7.74 4.40
C VAL A 227 -16.86 8.56 5.49
N VAL A 228 -17.99 9.21 5.17
CA VAL A 228 -18.77 9.98 6.15
C VAL A 228 -19.64 9.07 7.01
N LEU A 229 -20.33 8.09 6.41
CA LEU A 229 -21.30 7.25 7.12
C LEU A 229 -20.66 6.23 8.05
N LEU A 230 -19.49 5.67 7.71
CA LEU A 230 -18.81 4.67 8.56
C LEU A 230 -18.53 5.16 9.98
N PRO A 231 -17.85 6.31 10.22
CA PRO A 231 -17.60 6.80 11.58
C PRO A 231 -18.89 7.23 12.29
N VAL A 232 -19.90 7.72 11.56
CA VAL A 232 -21.20 8.10 12.14
C VAL A 232 -21.94 6.86 12.64
N MET A 233 -22.09 5.84 11.79
CA MET A 233 -22.77 4.59 12.17
C MET A 233 -22.03 3.85 13.27
N TRP A 234 -20.69 3.85 13.23
CA TRP A 234 -19.87 3.29 14.31
C TRP A 234 -20.16 3.96 15.66
N ARG A 235 -20.16 5.30 15.71
CA ARG A 235 -20.43 6.02 16.95
C ARG A 235 -21.85 5.82 17.45
N MET A 236 -22.85 5.83 16.55
CA MET A 236 -24.24 5.58 16.95
C MET A 236 -24.44 4.18 17.54
N TRP A 237 -23.74 3.18 16.99
CA TRP A 237 -23.81 1.81 17.48
C TRP A 237 -23.02 1.60 18.78
N ILE A 238 -21.71 1.90 18.79
CA ILE A 238 -20.81 1.56 19.90
C ILE A 238 -20.88 2.57 21.05
N VAL A 239 -20.93 3.87 20.75
CA VAL A 239 -20.81 4.92 21.78
C VAL A 239 -22.19 5.32 22.30
N SER A 240 -23.11 5.61 21.39
CA SER A 240 -24.45 6.10 21.74
C SER A 240 -25.45 4.99 22.05
N GLY A 241 -25.18 3.75 21.63
CA GLY A 241 -26.08 2.60 21.84
C GLY A 241 -27.44 2.70 21.15
N SER A 242 -27.66 3.72 20.32
CA SER A 242 -28.92 3.97 19.62
C SER A 242 -28.97 3.36 18.21
N GLY A 243 -27.81 2.96 17.67
CA GLY A 243 -27.67 2.34 16.34
C GLY A 243 -27.50 0.83 16.41
N ASN A 244 -27.97 0.12 15.39
CA ASN A 244 -27.77 -1.33 15.22
C ASN A 244 -26.50 -1.61 14.38
N ALA A 245 -25.78 -2.68 14.72
CA ALA A 245 -24.66 -3.26 13.96
C ALA A 245 -24.95 -3.41 12.46
N ASN A 246 -26.20 -3.74 12.11
CA ASN A 246 -26.63 -3.96 10.73
C ASN A 246 -26.45 -2.70 9.86
N PHE A 247 -26.64 -1.50 10.43
CA PHE A 247 -26.44 -0.25 9.68
C PHE A 247 -24.96 -0.01 9.38
N TYR A 248 -24.09 -0.26 10.36
CA TYR A 248 -22.65 -0.17 10.15
C TYR A 248 -22.20 -1.19 9.10
N PHE A 249 -22.69 -2.44 9.19
CA PHE A 249 -22.37 -3.48 8.22
C PHE A 249 -22.88 -3.15 6.80
N ALA A 250 -24.09 -2.61 6.65
CA ALA A 250 -24.62 -2.21 5.35
C ALA A 250 -23.70 -1.18 4.66
N VAL A 251 -23.17 -0.21 5.42
CA VAL A 251 -22.21 0.76 4.87
C VAL A 251 -20.89 0.10 4.50
N THR A 252 -20.37 -0.86 5.30
CA THR A 252 -19.17 -1.62 4.92
C THR A 252 -19.37 -2.45 3.65
N LEU A 253 -20.58 -2.97 3.41
CA LEU A 253 -20.92 -3.70 2.18
C LEU A 253 -20.98 -2.77 0.97
N CYS A 254 -21.57 -1.57 1.12
CA CYS A 254 -21.51 -0.53 0.08
C CYS A 254 -20.06 -0.11 -0.23
N TYR A 255 -19.21 -0.03 0.79
CA TYR A 255 -17.79 0.26 0.65
C TYR A 255 -17.05 -0.82 -0.16
N SER A 256 -17.22 -2.10 0.17
CA SER A 256 -16.64 -3.20 -0.62
C SER A 256 -17.20 -3.26 -2.05
N MET A 257 -18.48 -2.94 -2.24
CA MET A 257 -19.07 -2.85 -3.58
C MET A 257 -18.43 -1.73 -4.41
N ALA A 258 -18.16 -0.57 -3.80
CA ALA A 258 -17.47 0.54 -4.46
C ALA A 258 -16.02 0.16 -4.87
N GLN A 259 -15.34 -0.66 -4.06
CA GLN A 259 -14.02 -1.23 -4.40
C GLN A 259 -14.10 -2.14 -5.64
N ILE A 260 -15.07 -3.05 -5.67
CA ILE A 260 -15.27 -3.98 -6.80
C ILE A 260 -15.64 -3.22 -8.08
N PHE A 261 -16.44 -2.17 -7.98
CA PHE A 261 -16.76 -1.33 -9.14
C PHE A 261 -15.54 -0.56 -9.65
N LEU A 262 -14.70 -0.03 -8.77
CA LEU A 262 -13.43 0.59 -9.16
C LEU A 262 -12.52 -0.41 -9.88
N MET A 263 -12.37 -1.62 -9.32
CA MET A 263 -11.62 -2.72 -9.91
C MET A 263 -12.11 -3.01 -11.35
N THR A 264 -13.42 -3.21 -11.49
CA THR A 264 -14.07 -3.57 -12.75
C THR A 264 -13.99 -2.46 -13.80
N ASP A 265 -14.23 -1.21 -13.41
CA ASP A 265 -14.22 -0.05 -14.33
C ASP A 265 -12.81 0.21 -14.90
N LEU A 266 -11.76 -0.02 -14.11
CA LEU A 266 -10.37 0.08 -14.58
C LEU A 266 -9.99 -1.06 -15.54
N ILE A 267 -10.40 -2.30 -15.26
CA ILE A 267 -10.19 -3.44 -16.16
C ILE A 267 -10.91 -3.17 -17.49
N TYR A 268 -12.18 -2.76 -17.43
CA TYR A 268 -12.96 -2.42 -18.62
C TYR A 268 -12.31 -1.30 -19.43
N SER A 269 -11.86 -0.23 -18.77
CA SER A 269 -11.18 0.90 -19.41
C SER A 269 -9.90 0.49 -20.11
N ASN A 270 -9.11 -0.42 -19.51
CA ASN A 270 -7.89 -0.95 -20.12
C ASN A 270 -8.19 -1.81 -21.35
N LEU A 271 -9.18 -2.71 -21.27
CA LEU A 271 -9.61 -3.53 -22.41
C LEU A 271 -10.12 -2.67 -23.55
N ARG A 272 -10.90 -1.63 -23.24
CA ARG A 272 -11.41 -0.69 -24.24
C ARG A 272 -10.30 0.13 -24.90
N LYS A 273 -9.31 0.58 -24.13
CA LYS A 273 -8.12 1.27 -24.66
C LYS A 273 -7.37 0.37 -25.64
N LYS A 274 -7.14 -0.90 -25.30
CA LYS A 274 -6.50 -1.89 -26.19
C LYS A 274 -7.30 -2.11 -27.48
N ALA A 275 -8.61 -2.34 -27.36
CA ALA A 275 -9.49 -2.52 -28.52
C ALA A 275 -9.48 -1.31 -29.47
N THR A 276 -9.43 -0.09 -28.92
CA THR A 276 -9.37 1.15 -29.72
C THR A 276 -8.03 1.30 -30.44
N MET A 277 -6.92 0.84 -29.84
CA MET A 277 -5.59 0.87 -30.47
C MET A 277 -5.45 -0.15 -31.60
N GLU A 278 -6.04 -1.35 -31.46
CA GLU A 278 -5.91 -2.42 -32.45
C GLU A 278 -6.79 -2.24 -33.70
N ARG A 279 -7.95 -1.57 -33.59
CA ARG A 279 -8.95 -1.49 -34.68
C ARG A 279 -9.29 -0.07 -35.15
N GLY A 280 -8.70 0.97 -34.56
CA GLY A 280 -9.18 2.35 -34.74
C GLY A 280 -10.44 2.64 -33.93
N SER A 281 -10.98 3.87 -34.02
CA SER A 281 -12.08 4.36 -33.17
C SER A 281 -13.38 3.54 -33.32
N ILE A 282 -13.63 2.61 -32.40
CA ILE A 282 -14.85 1.79 -32.34
C ILE A 282 -15.95 2.51 -31.54
N ALA A 283 -17.16 2.53 -32.09
CA ALA A 283 -18.38 2.97 -31.40
C ALA A 283 -18.72 2.08 -30.20
N GLN A 284 -19.36 2.63 -29.17
CA GLN A 284 -19.60 2.03 -27.85
C GLN A 284 -20.24 0.62 -27.82
N THR A 285 -20.88 0.20 -28.91
CA THR A 285 -21.74 -0.99 -29.02
C THR A 285 -20.99 -2.31 -29.22
N ASP A 286 -19.79 -2.32 -29.83
CA ASP A 286 -19.15 -3.59 -30.26
C ASP A 286 -18.24 -4.26 -29.19
N THR A 287 -18.08 -3.65 -28.02
CA THR A 287 -17.14 -4.14 -26.99
C THR A 287 -17.66 -5.33 -26.16
N ALA A 288 -18.97 -5.56 -26.11
CA ALA A 288 -19.54 -6.71 -25.39
C ALA A 288 -19.17 -8.06 -26.02
N VAL A 289 -18.80 -8.07 -27.31
CA VAL A 289 -18.51 -9.30 -28.06
C VAL A 289 -17.08 -9.83 -27.81
N PHE A 290 -16.16 -9.02 -27.27
CA PHE A 290 -14.76 -9.41 -27.09
C PHE A 290 -14.47 -10.19 -25.80
N VAL A 291 -15.40 -10.24 -24.84
CA VAL A 291 -15.19 -11.01 -23.59
C VAL A 291 -15.19 -12.53 -23.85
N PHE A 292 -15.62 -12.98 -25.03
CA PHE A 292 -15.76 -14.40 -25.39
C PHE A 292 -14.95 -14.84 -26.62
N LYS A 293 -13.93 -14.09 -27.06
CA LYS A 293 -12.97 -14.51 -28.08
C LYS A 293 -11.54 -14.35 -27.59
#